data_AF-A0A6P9FA55-F1
#
_entry.id   AF-A0A6P9FA55-F1
#
_cell.length_a   1.000
_cell.length_b   1.000
_cell.length_c   1.000
_cell.angle_alpha   90.00
_cell.angle_beta   90.00
_cell.angle_gamma   90.00
#
_symmetry.space_group_name_H-M   'P 1'
#
loop_
_entity.id
_entity.type
_entity.pdbx_description
1 polymer ?
#
loop_
_entity_poly.entity_id
_entity_poly.type
_entity_poly.pdbx_seq_one_letter_code
_entity_poly.pdbx_strand_id
1 'polypeptide(L)'
;MRNVVGFLGCQEAYIPFCAGARGGGSRRALNVQNDAGEFVDLYVPRKCSASNRIIGAKNHASIQMNVAEVDKVTGRFNGQFKTYAICGAIRRVGESEDSILLLAKADGIVSKNF
;
A
#
# COMPACT_ATOMS: atom_id res chain seq x y z
N MET A 1 -11.90 -6.78 19.93
CA MET A 1 -11.18 -7.92 19.33
C MET A 1 -11.49 -7.88 17.84
N ARG A 2 -10.66 -7.20 17.04
CA ARG A 2 -10.90 -7.05 15.59
C ARG A 2 -10.23 -8.23 14.90
N ASN A 3 -11.06 -9.10 14.33
CA ASN A 3 -10.72 -10.42 13.86
C ASN A 3 -9.81 -10.39 12.63
N VAL A 4 -9.03 -11.46 12.57
CA VAL A 4 -7.91 -11.77 11.66
C VAL A 4 -8.31 -11.73 10.19
N VAL A 5 -7.37 -11.22 9.38
CA VAL A 5 -7.47 -10.92 7.96
C VAL A 5 -7.13 -12.17 7.13
N GLY A 6 -8.08 -12.61 6.29
CA GLY A 6 -7.82 -13.63 5.27
C GLY A 6 -6.89 -13.11 4.19
N PHE A 7 -5.78 -13.81 3.95
CA PHE A 7 -4.82 -13.57 2.86
C PHE A 7 -5.49 -13.91 1.52
N LEU A 8 -6.18 -12.96 0.88
CA LEU A 8 -6.65 -13.13 -0.49
C LEU A 8 -5.62 -12.54 -1.46
N GLY A 9 -4.94 -13.45 -2.17
CA GLY A 9 -4.55 -13.32 -3.58
C GLY A 9 -3.64 -12.16 -3.98
N CYS A 10 -2.45 -12.52 -4.47
CA CYS A 10 -1.64 -11.70 -5.38
C CYS A 10 -2.48 -11.28 -6.60
N GLN A 11 -3.11 -10.11 -6.56
CA GLN A 11 -3.73 -9.54 -7.76
C GLN A 11 -2.63 -8.82 -8.55
N GLU A 12 -2.35 -9.30 -9.76
CA GLU A 12 -1.62 -8.54 -10.77
C GLU A 12 -2.32 -7.20 -10.97
N ALA A 13 -1.69 -6.13 -10.47
CA ALA A 13 -2.23 -4.78 -10.59
C ALA A 13 -1.87 -4.20 -11.95
N TYR A 14 -2.68 -4.51 -12.97
CA TYR A 14 -2.85 -3.64 -14.12
C TYR A 14 -3.68 -2.44 -13.66
N ILE A 15 -3.05 -1.26 -13.65
CA ILE A 15 -3.61 0.00 -13.14
C ILE A 15 -4.64 0.51 -14.17
N PRO A 16 -5.92 0.68 -13.78
CA PRO A 16 -6.32 2.03 -13.39
C PRO A 16 -7.29 2.02 -12.21
N PHE A 17 -6.96 2.69 -11.11
CA PHE A 17 -7.99 3.17 -10.21
C PHE A 17 -7.72 4.62 -9.80
N CYS A 18 -8.27 5.50 -10.62
CA CYS A 18 -8.63 6.84 -10.24
C CYS A 18 -9.94 6.75 -9.45
N ALA A 19 -9.89 6.76 -8.11
CA ALA A 19 -10.94 7.30 -7.22
C ALA A 19 -10.69 6.97 -5.74
N GLY A 20 -10.65 8.03 -4.91
CA GLY A 20 -11.34 8.03 -3.62
C GLY A 20 -10.69 7.34 -2.42
N ALA A 21 -9.62 7.91 -1.86
CA ALA A 21 -9.41 7.86 -0.41
C ALA A 21 -8.61 9.07 0.09
N ARG A 22 -9.21 9.77 1.05
CA ARG A 22 -8.66 10.93 1.76
C ARG A 22 -7.55 10.46 2.70
N GLY A 23 -6.35 11.01 2.56
CA GLY A 23 -5.22 10.82 3.47
C GLY A 23 -4.03 11.62 2.98
N GLY A 24 -3.66 12.66 3.73
CA GLY A 24 -2.65 13.65 3.35
C GLY A 24 -1.26 13.06 3.20
N GLY A 25 -0.77 13.04 1.96
CA GLY A 25 0.64 12.93 1.60
C GLY A 25 0.76 13.58 0.23
N SER A 26 1.52 14.67 0.13
CA SER A 26 1.69 15.47 -1.09
C SER A 26 1.99 14.57 -2.29
N ARG A 27 0.97 14.35 -3.13
CA ARG A 27 1.07 13.64 -4.41
C ARG A 27 1.72 14.58 -5.42
N ARG A 28 3.01 14.83 -5.27
CA ARG A 28 3.84 15.00 -6.46
C ARG A 28 4.39 13.62 -6.76
N ALA A 29 3.64 12.88 -7.57
CA ALA A 29 4.29 11.89 -8.41
C ALA A 29 5.44 12.66 -9.09
N LEU A 30 6.67 12.18 -8.92
CA LEU A 30 7.86 12.84 -9.45
C LEU A 30 7.83 12.61 -10.95
N ASN A 31 6.94 13.36 -11.59
CA ASN A 31 6.64 13.30 -12.98
C ASN A 31 7.60 14.25 -13.63
N VAL A 32 8.49 13.74 -14.47
CA VAL A 32 9.29 14.65 -15.28
C VAL A 32 8.35 15.27 -16.31
N GLN A 33 8.13 16.57 -16.15
CA GLN A 33 7.35 17.38 -17.08
C GLN A 33 8.34 18.18 -17.91
N ASN A 34 8.15 18.20 -19.23
CA ASN A 34 8.88 19.15 -20.07
C ASN A 34 8.32 20.58 -19.85
N ASP A 35 9.00 21.59 -20.37
CA ASP A 35 8.55 22.99 -20.26
C ASP A 35 7.19 23.25 -20.95
N ALA A 36 6.73 22.32 -21.81
CA ALA A 36 5.42 22.33 -22.45
C ALA A 36 4.33 21.62 -21.61
N GLY A 37 4.66 21.09 -20.43
CA GLY A 37 3.72 20.42 -19.52
C GLY A 37 3.36 18.98 -19.93
N GLU A 38 4.01 18.42 -20.94
CA GLU A 38 3.84 17.04 -21.38
C GLU A 38 4.65 16.08 -20.50
N PHE A 39 4.10 14.90 -20.28
CA PHE A 39 4.66 13.86 -19.44
C PHE A 39 5.60 12.98 -20.26
N VAL A 40 6.89 12.93 -19.89
CA VAL A 40 7.93 12.22 -20.65
C VAL A 40 8.30 10.87 -20.03
N ASP A 41 7.67 10.46 -18.92
CA ASP A 41 7.93 9.17 -18.28
C ASP A 41 7.10 8.02 -18.89
N LEU A 42 7.73 6.84 -19.02
CA LEU A 42 7.08 5.62 -19.52
C LEU A 42 6.06 5.04 -18.54
N TYR A 43 6.30 5.15 -17.23
CA TYR A 43 5.38 4.73 -16.18
C TYR A 43 5.75 5.38 -14.84
N VAL A 44 4.76 5.56 -13.97
CA VAL A 44 5.01 6.00 -12.59
C VAL A 44 5.25 4.77 -11.71
N PRO A 45 6.45 4.60 -11.13
CA PRO A 45 6.74 3.44 -10.30
C PRO A 45 6.00 3.48 -8.96
N ARG A 46 5.71 2.30 -8.40
CA ARG A 46 5.10 2.17 -7.06
C ARG A 46 6.08 2.64 -5.97
N LYS A 47 5.56 3.30 -4.94
CA LYS A 47 6.32 3.68 -3.74
C LYS A 47 6.00 2.73 -2.59
N CYS A 48 7.02 2.41 -1.79
CA CYS A 48 6.86 1.66 -0.55
C CYS A 48 6.04 2.47 0.47
N SER A 49 4.99 1.89 1.04
CA SER A 49 4.14 2.54 2.05
C SER A 49 4.89 2.81 3.36
N ALA A 50 5.92 2.02 3.69
CA ALA A 50 6.68 2.16 4.92
C ALA A 50 7.81 3.21 4.82
N SER A 51 8.59 3.15 3.73
CA SER A 51 9.82 3.94 3.59
C SER A 51 9.78 4.97 2.48
N ASN A 52 8.67 5.09 1.74
CA ASN A 52 8.52 5.94 0.55
C ASN A 52 9.57 5.71 -0.55
N ARG A 53 10.33 4.60 -0.48
CA ARG A 53 11.31 4.22 -1.48
C ARG A 53 10.62 3.71 -2.74
N ILE A 54 11.14 4.10 -3.90
CA ILE A 54 10.66 3.63 -5.20
C ILE A 54 10.93 2.11 -5.35
N ILE A 55 9.91 1.36 -5.76
CA ILE A 55 10.02 -0.07 -6.04
C ILE A 55 10.34 -0.23 -7.52
N GLY A 56 11.60 -0.58 -7.82
CA GLY A 56 12.04 -0.89 -9.18
C GLY A 56 11.51 -2.23 -9.69
N ALA A 57 11.46 -2.38 -11.02
CA ALA A 57 10.93 -3.59 -11.68
C ALA A 57 11.70 -4.88 -11.32
N LYS A 58 13.01 -4.80 -11.05
CA LYS A 58 13.85 -5.95 -10.65
C LYS A 58 13.73 -6.33 -9.17
N ASN A 59 12.88 -5.65 -8.40
CA ASN A 59 12.73 -5.93 -6.97
C ASN A 59 11.73 -7.06 -6.71
N HIS A 60 12.15 -8.30 -6.97
CA HIS A 60 11.34 -9.51 -6.78
C HIS A 60 11.00 -9.80 -5.31
N ALA A 61 11.76 -9.21 -4.37
CA ALA A 61 11.46 -9.31 -2.95
C ALA A 61 10.36 -8.33 -2.49
N SER A 62 9.95 -7.37 -3.32
CA SER A 62 8.83 -6.49 -2.98
C SER A 62 7.50 -7.25 -3.02
N ILE A 63 6.59 -6.89 -2.10
CA ILE A 63 5.25 -7.46 -2.05
C ILE A 63 4.21 -6.35 -2.02
N GLN A 64 3.04 -6.70 -2.53
CA GLN A 64 1.82 -5.94 -2.35
C GLN A 64 0.87 -6.81 -1.55
N MET A 65 0.44 -6.30 -0.40
CA MET A 65 -0.42 -7.03 0.52
C MET A 65 -1.75 -6.31 0.62
N ASN A 66 -2.84 -7.05 0.43
CA ASN A 66 -4.20 -6.54 0.57
C ASN A 66 -4.74 -6.99 1.93
N VAL A 67 -5.16 -6.01 2.73
CA VAL A 67 -5.79 -6.22 4.03
C VAL A 67 -7.27 -5.95 3.90
N ALA A 68 -8.06 -7.01 4.06
CA ALA A 68 -9.51 -6.97 4.00
C ALA A 68 -10.12 -6.12 5.12
N GLU A 69 -11.05 -5.24 4.77
CA GLU A 69 -11.90 -4.55 5.73
C GLU A 69 -13.13 -5.41 6.06
N VAL A 70 -13.44 -5.50 7.35
CA VAL A 70 -14.56 -6.28 7.88
C VAL A 70 -15.62 -5.36 8.49
N ASP A 71 -16.89 -5.73 8.32
CA ASP A 71 -17.99 -5.04 8.98
C ASP A 71 -17.95 -5.25 10.49
N LYS A 72 -18.27 -4.18 11.24
CA LYS A 72 -18.17 -4.15 12.70
C LYS A 72 -19.24 -4.99 13.38
N VAL A 73 -20.38 -5.20 12.73
CA VAL A 73 -21.53 -5.90 13.31
C VAL A 73 -21.50 -7.37 12.95
N THR A 74 -21.30 -7.68 11.67
CA THR A 74 -21.37 -9.07 11.18
C THR A 74 -20.01 -9.77 11.15
N GLY A 75 -18.90 -9.03 11.26
CA GLY A 75 -17.54 -9.57 11.16
C GLY A 75 -17.23 -10.17 9.78
N ARG A 76 -18.09 -9.93 8.79
CA ARG A 76 -17.95 -10.43 7.42
C ARG A 76 -17.13 -9.47 6.58
N PHE A 77 -16.57 -10.01 5.52
CA PHE A 77 -15.78 -9.28 4.57
C PHE A 77 -16.65 -8.32 3.73
N ASN A 78 -16.26 -7.05 3.64
CA ASN A 78 -17.06 -5.97 3.02
C ASN A 78 -16.78 -5.75 1.53
N GLY A 79 -15.90 -6.55 0.91
CA GLY A 79 -15.47 -6.32 -0.47
C GLY A 79 -14.40 -5.24 -0.62
N GLN A 80 -14.12 -4.47 0.43
CA GLN A 80 -13.12 -3.39 0.43
C GLN A 80 -11.80 -3.87 1.03
N PHE A 81 -10.69 -3.39 0.47
CA PHE A 81 -9.34 -3.75 0.91
C PHE A 81 -8.47 -2.50 1.06
N LYS A 82 -7.57 -2.53 2.04
CA LYS A 82 -6.44 -1.61 2.14
C LYS A 82 -5.19 -2.29 1.60
N THR A 83 -4.53 -1.64 0.66
CA THR A 83 -3.35 -2.21 0.00
C THR A 83 -2.08 -1.54 0.50
N TYR A 84 -1.12 -2.35 0.95
CA TYR A 84 0.20 -1.91 1.38
C TYR A 84 1.26 -2.44 0.43
N ALA A 85 2.18 -1.57 0.03
CA ALA A 85 3.33 -1.94 -0.79
C ALA A 85 4.60 -1.92 0.07
N ILE A 86 5.28 -3.05 0.20
CA ILE A 86 6.52 -3.16 0.97
C ILE A 86 7.68 -3.48 0.01
N CYS A 87 8.75 -2.70 0.10
CA CYS A 87 9.93 -2.94 -0.70
C CYS A 87 10.78 -4.08 -0.13
N GLY A 88 11.46 -4.82 -1.01
CA GLY A 88 12.30 -5.96 -0.61
C GLY A 88 13.46 -5.61 0.33
N ALA A 89 13.89 -4.34 0.38
CA ALA A 89 14.94 -3.91 1.30
C ALA A 89 14.48 -4.02 2.77
N ILE A 90 13.27 -3.56 3.09
CA ILE A 90 12.71 -3.61 4.45
C ILE A 90 12.49 -5.07 4.88
N ARG A 91 12.03 -5.93 3.96
CA ARG A 91 11.89 -7.37 4.21
C ARG A 91 13.22 -8.08 4.49
N ARG A 92 14.32 -7.62 3.90
CA ARG A 92 15.65 -8.19 4.14
C ARG A 92 16.18 -7.86 5.53
N VAL A 93 15.85 -6.67 6.06
CA VAL A 93 16.28 -6.23 7.38
C VAL A 93 15.43 -6.85 8.49
N GLY A 94 14.18 -7.24 8.19
CA GLY A 94 13.24 -7.82 9.16
C GLY A 94 12.18 -6.82 9.66
N GLU A 95 12.37 -5.53 9.39
CA GLU A 95 11.48 -4.41 9.77
C GLU A 95 10.12 -4.39 9.04
N SER A 96 9.82 -5.43 8.24
CA SER A 96 8.58 -5.47 7.47
C SER A 96 7.34 -5.63 8.35
N GLU A 97 7.45 -6.38 9.45
CA GLU A 97 6.33 -6.59 10.37
C GLU A 97 5.98 -5.29 11.11
N ASP A 98 6.98 -4.66 11.73
CA ASP A 98 6.81 -3.42 12.49
C ASP A 98 6.22 -2.30 11.63
N SER A 99 6.68 -2.21 10.39
CA SER A 99 6.15 -1.27 9.40
C SER A 99 4.66 -1.49 9.13
N ILE A 100 4.25 -2.76 8.95
CA ILE A 100 2.84 -3.12 8.70
C ILE A 100 1.99 -2.83 9.94
N LEU A 101 2.51 -3.14 11.13
CA LEU A 101 1.81 -2.86 12.39
C LEU A 101 1.56 -1.36 12.55
N LEU A 102 2.56 -0.52 12.28
CA LEU A 102 2.43 0.94 12.34
C LEU A 102 1.38 1.45 11.33
N LEU A 103 1.43 0.96 10.10
CA LEU A 103 0.45 1.32 9.06
C LEU A 103 -0.96 0.88 9.45
N ALA A 104 -1.12 -0.34 9.94
CA ALA A 104 -2.41 -0.88 10.38
C ALA A 104 -2.96 -0.16 11.62
N LYS A 105 -2.09 0.32 12.53
CA LYS A 105 -2.48 1.19 13.66
C LYS A 105 -2.92 2.57 13.16
N ALA A 106 -2.20 3.17 12.22
CA ALA A 106 -2.57 4.46 11.61
C ALA A 106 -3.92 4.37 10.87
N ASP A 107 -4.15 3.24 10.20
CA ASP A 107 -5.39 2.94 9.49
C ASP A 107 -6.54 2.47 10.40
N GLY A 108 -6.28 2.32 11.70
CA GLY A 108 -7.27 1.92 12.70
C GLY A 108 -7.74 0.48 12.57
N ILE A 109 -7.00 -0.38 11.87
CA ILE A 109 -7.30 -1.81 11.74
C ILE A 109 -6.98 -2.51 13.08
N VAL A 110 -5.81 -2.21 13.62
CA VAL A 110 -5.35 -2.69 14.92
C VAL A 110 -5.79 -1.72 16.02
N SER A 111 -6.14 -2.25 17.20
CA SER A 111 -6.48 -1.41 18.35
C SER A 111 -5.28 -0.58 18.82
N LYS A 112 -5.54 0.66 19.25
CA LYS A 112 -4.52 1.60 19.75
C LYS A 112 -3.92 1.21 21.12
N ASN A 113 -4.47 0.19 21.76
CA ASN A 113 -4.10 -0.24 23.11
C ASN A 113 -3.01 -1.33 23.12
N PHE A 114 -2.35 -1.57 21.99
CA PHE A 114 -1.16 -2.42 21.86
C PHE A 114 0.03 -1.58 21.43
#